data_AF-A0A1Y1Y0I7-F1
#
_entry.id   AF-A0A1Y1Y0I7-F1
#
_cell.length_a   1.000
_cell.length_b   1.000
_cell.length_c   1.000
_cell.angle_alpha   90.00
_cell.angle_beta   90.00
_cell.angle_gamma   90.00
#
_symmetry.space_group_name_H-M   'P 1'
#
loop_
_entity.id
_entity.type
_entity.pdbx_description
1 polymer ?
#
loop_
_entity_poly.entity_id
_entity_poly.type
_entity_poly.pdbx_seq_one_letter_code
_entity_poly.pdbx_strand_id
1 'polypeptide(L)'
;MIPSKLSSSGPNLQHFITRVKVLGLYREIMRATGKIENPKDKKELRDWARADFEHYRNITDQDKIKTLLSQGKYQLHNLQRSLMLSQRL
;
A
#
# COMPACT_ATOMS: atom_id res chain seq x y z
N MET A 1 28.52 11.42 -35.18
CA MET A 1 27.21 10.90 -34.72
C MET A 1 27.34 10.53 -33.25
N ILE A 2 26.55 11.14 -32.37
CA ILE A 2 26.49 10.78 -30.95
C ILE A 2 25.47 9.63 -30.83
N PRO A 3 25.80 8.47 -30.23
CA PRO A 3 24.82 7.41 -30.08
C PRO A 3 23.72 7.88 -29.13
N SER A 4 22.49 7.87 -29.64
CA SER A 4 21.28 8.18 -28.88
C SER A 4 21.17 7.25 -27.68
N LYS A 5 20.96 7.82 -26.50
CA LYS A 5 20.56 7.07 -25.30
C LYS A 5 19.41 6.16 -25.68
N LEU A 6 19.61 4.86 -25.55
CA LEU A 6 18.54 3.87 -25.60
C LEU A 6 17.45 4.30 -24.61
N SER A 7 16.34 4.82 -25.11
CA SER A 7 15.15 5.09 -24.33
C SER A 7 14.57 3.75 -23.91
N SER A 8 15.01 3.25 -22.75
CA SER A 8 14.53 2.03 -22.10
C SER A 8 13.01 2.08 -21.98
N SER A 9 12.29 1.46 -22.91
CA SER A 9 10.83 1.44 -23.00
C SER A 9 10.19 0.41 -22.05
N GLY A 10 10.83 0.14 -20.91
CA GLY A 10 10.39 -0.86 -19.93
C GLY A 10 10.48 -0.33 -18.49
N PRO A 11 9.75 -0.95 -17.54
CA PRO A 11 9.82 -0.59 -16.13
C PRO A 11 11.28 -0.65 -15.65
N ASN A 12 11.80 0.47 -15.16
CA ASN A 12 13.11 0.48 -14.54
C ASN A 12 13.11 -0.30 -13.21
N LEU A 13 14.29 -0.66 -12.70
CA LEU A 13 14.43 -1.39 -11.43
C LEU A 13 13.69 -0.73 -10.26
N GLN A 14 13.58 0.61 -10.24
CA GLN A 14 12.87 1.33 -9.20
C GLN A 14 11.36 1.05 -9.24
N HIS A 15 10.74 1.00 -10.43
CA HIS A 15 9.33 0.62 -10.57
C HIS A 15 9.05 -0.77 -9.99
N PHE A 16 9.94 -1.74 -10.24
CA PHE A 16 9.80 -3.09 -9.70
C PHE A 16 9.85 -3.10 -8.17
N ILE A 17 10.87 -2.45 -7.59
CA ILE A 17 11.03 -2.35 -6.13
C ILE A 17 9.81 -1.67 -5.49
N THR A 18 9.34 -0.58 -6.09
CA THR A 18 8.16 0.15 -5.61
C THR A 18 6.91 -0.73 -5.65
N ARG A 19 6.69 -1.49 -6.74
CA ARG A 19 5.56 -2.42 -6.86
C ARG A 19 5.59 -3.51 -5.79
N VAL A 20 6.75 -4.08 -5.50
CA VAL A 20 6.90 -5.07 -4.42
C VAL A 20 6.53 -4.46 -3.06
N LYS A 21 6.95 -3.23 -2.78
CA LYS A 21 6.61 -2.51 -1.54
C LYS A 21 5.11 -2.25 -1.43
N VAL A 22 4.45 -1.81 -2.51
CA VAL A 22 2.99 -1.57 -2.54
C VAL A 22 2.23 -2.86 -2.23
N LEU A 23 2.58 -3.96 -2.90
CA LEU A 23 1.94 -5.25 -2.65
C LEU A 23 2.24 -5.78 -1.23
N GLY A 24 3.43 -5.51 -0.70
CA GLY A 24 3.80 -5.81 0.68
C GLY A 24 2.86 -5.10 1.66
N LEU A 25 2.72 -3.78 1.52
CA LEU A 25 1.86 -2.96 2.36
C LEU A 25 0.40 -3.41 2.31
N TYR A 26 -0.13 -3.67 1.11
CA TYR A 26 -1.51 -4.18 0.96
C TYR A 26 -1.73 -5.48 1.74
N ARG A 27 -0.81 -6.45 1.63
CA ARG A 27 -0.90 -7.72 2.36
C ARG A 27 -0.81 -7.52 3.87
N GLU A 28 0.04 -6.60 4.34
CA GLU A 28 0.14 -6.28 5.77
C GLU A 28 -1.17 -5.69 6.31
N ILE A 29 -1.81 -4.77 5.58
CA ILE A 29 -3.12 -4.22 5.94
C ILE A 29 -4.19 -5.32 5.99
N MET A 30 -4.24 -6.20 4.98
CA MET A 30 -5.21 -7.31 4.96
C MET A 30 -5.02 -8.31 6.11
N ARG A 31 -3.77 -8.51 6.56
CA ARG A 31 -3.46 -9.33 7.74
C ARG A 31 -3.86 -8.63 9.03
N ALA A 32 -3.55 -7.34 9.16
CA ALA A 32 -3.91 -6.55 10.35
C ALA A 32 -5.43 -6.51 10.56
N THR A 33 -6.20 -6.21 9.50
CA THR A 33 -7.67 -6.22 9.54
C THR A 33 -8.25 -7.62 9.83
N GLY A 34 -7.51 -8.69 9.52
CA GLY A 34 -7.90 -10.06 9.85
C GLY A 34 -8.08 -10.31 11.36
N LYS A 35 -7.39 -9.53 12.21
CA LYS A 35 -7.43 -9.62 13.67
C LYS A 35 -8.66 -8.98 14.32
N ILE A 36 -9.48 -8.27 13.55
CA ILE A 36 -10.72 -7.66 14.04
C ILE A 36 -11.73 -8.76 14.32
N GLU A 37 -12.41 -8.72 15.47
CA GLU A 37 -13.40 -9.73 15.82
C GLU A 37 -14.73 -9.51 15.10
N ASN A 38 -15.21 -8.26 15.12
CA ASN A 38 -16.46 -7.89 14.45
C ASN A 38 -16.34 -8.11 12.92
N PRO A 39 -17.15 -9.00 12.33
CA PRO A 39 -17.09 -9.31 10.91
C PRO A 39 -17.51 -8.14 10.02
N LYS A 40 -18.41 -7.27 10.50
CA LYS A 40 -18.85 -6.08 9.76
C LYS A 40 -17.71 -5.07 9.64
N ASP A 41 -17.11 -4.69 10.77
CA ASP A 41 -16.00 -3.73 10.81
C ASP A 41 -14.78 -4.25 10.03
N LYS A 42 -14.50 -5.56 10.13
CA LYS A 42 -13.47 -6.24 9.32
C LYS A 42 -13.72 -6.08 7.83
N LYS A 43 -14.96 -6.31 7.39
CA LYS A 43 -15.34 -6.20 5.98
C LYS A 43 -15.23 -4.75 5.51
N GLU A 44 -15.77 -3.80 6.26
CA GLU A 44 -15.74 -2.38 5.92
C GLU A 44 -14.30 -1.87 5.75
N LEU A 45 -13.41 -2.16 6.70
CA LEU A 45 -12.01 -1.74 6.61
C LEU A 45 -11.26 -2.41 5.44
N ARG A 46 -11.56 -3.67 5.14
CA ARG A 46 -10.96 -4.37 3.98
C ARG A 46 -11.44 -3.79 2.66
N ASP A 47 -12.72 -3.48 2.55
CA ASP A 47 -13.30 -2.89 1.35
C ASP A 47 -12.77 -1.47 1.13
N TRP A 48 -12.68 -0.67 2.20
CA TRP A 48 -12.04 0.64 2.16
C TRP A 48 -10.58 0.57 1.70
N ALA A 49 -9.78 -0.31 2.32
CA ALA A 49 -8.38 -0.47 1.96
C ALA A 49 -8.22 -0.96 0.51
N ARG A 50 -9.10 -1.85 0.02
CA ARG A 50 -9.08 -2.25 -1.39
C ARG A 50 -9.40 -1.06 -2.29
N ALA A 51 -10.47 -0.33 -2.00
CA ALA A 51 -10.88 0.82 -2.81
C ALA A 51 -9.79 1.90 -2.91
N ASP A 52 -9.05 2.16 -1.83
CA ASP A 52 -7.95 3.12 -1.81
C ASP A 52 -6.79 2.69 -2.74
N PHE A 53 -6.39 1.41 -2.69
CA PHE A 53 -5.38 0.88 -3.62
C PHE A 53 -5.85 0.87 -5.07
N GLU A 54 -7.14 0.59 -5.32
CA GLU A 54 -7.75 0.68 -6.65
C GLU A 54 -7.75 2.10 -7.19
N HIS A 55 -8.08 3.08 -6.36
CA HIS A 55 -8.10 4.49 -6.72
C HIS A 55 -6.75 4.97 -7.26
N TYR A 56 -5.65 4.46 -6.70
CA TYR A 56 -4.28 4.83 -7.09
C TYR A 56 -3.59 3.85 -8.05
N ARG A 57 -4.28 2.81 -8.53
CA ARG A 57 -3.68 1.72 -9.34
C ARG A 57 -2.93 2.20 -10.58
N ASN A 58 -3.38 3.29 -11.20
CA ASN A 58 -2.84 3.80 -12.46
C ASN A 58 -1.77 4.90 -12.27
N ILE A 59 -1.38 5.22 -11.04
CA ILE A 59 -0.29 6.18 -10.80
C ILE A 59 1.04 5.55 -11.21
N THR A 60 1.80 6.27 -12.04
CA THR A 60 3.13 5.87 -12.51
C THR A 60 4.26 6.72 -11.92
N ASP A 61 3.94 7.93 -11.44
CA ASP A 61 4.86 8.86 -10.78
C ASP A 61 5.47 8.20 -9.52
N GLN A 62 6.79 8.02 -9.53
CA GLN A 62 7.51 7.34 -8.45
C GLN A 62 7.47 8.09 -7.13
N ASP A 63 7.53 9.42 -7.13
CA ASP A 63 7.55 10.20 -5.90
C ASP A 63 6.16 10.28 -5.28
N LYS A 64 5.12 10.33 -6.12
CA LYS A 64 3.74 10.17 -5.65
C LYS A 64 3.52 8.79 -5.02
N ILE A 65 4.01 7.71 -5.64
CA ILE A 65 3.86 6.36 -5.06
C ILE A 65 4.64 6.23 -3.73
N LYS A 66 5.86 6.79 -3.64
CA LYS A 66 6.61 6.80 -2.37
C LYS A 66 5.86 7.55 -1.27
N THR A 67 5.23 8.66 -1.62
CA THR A 67 4.42 9.46 -0.68
C THR A 67 3.22 8.66 -0.18
N LEU A 68 2.47 8.05 -1.09
CA LEU A 68 1.34 7.16 -0.75
C LEU A 68 1.78 5.97 0.10
N LEU A 69 2.92 5.34 -0.21
CA LEU A 69 3.49 4.26 0.60
C LEU A 69 3.79 4.71 2.03
N SER A 70 4.39 5.89 2.21
CA SER A 70 4.69 6.44 3.54
C SER A 70 3.40 6.73 4.32
N GLN A 71 2.41 7.32 3.67
CA GLN A 71 1.10 7.58 4.27
C GLN A 71 0.39 6.28 4.69
N GLY A 72 0.32 5.29 3.80
CA GLY A 72 -0.31 4.01 4.10
C GLY A 72 0.39 3.23 5.21
N LYS A 73 1.73 3.31 5.31
CA LYS A 73 2.48 2.75 6.45
C LYS A 73 2.12 3.43 7.77
N TYR A 74 2.01 4.75 7.77
CA TYR A 74 1.61 5.50 8.95
C TYR A 74 0.18 5.13 9.39
N GLN A 75 -0.76 5.04 8.45
CA GLN A 75 -2.13 4.60 8.71
C GLN A 75 -2.18 3.17 9.26
N LEU A 76 -1.41 2.24 8.69
CA LEU A 76 -1.29 0.86 9.19
C LEU A 76 -0.76 0.81 10.62
N HIS A 77 0.29 1.58 10.94
CA HIS A 77 0.83 1.65 12.29
C HIS A 77 -0.23 2.13 13.29
N ASN A 78 -0.99 3.16 12.93
CA ASN A 78 -2.07 3.68 13.78
C ASN A 78 -3.21 2.67 13.96
N LEU A 79 -3.60 1.98 12.88
CA LEU A 79 -4.58 0.89 12.94
C LEU A 79 -4.11 -0.22 13.90
N GLN A 80 -2.89 -0.70 13.75
CA GLN A 80 -2.32 -1.74 14.62
C GLN A 80 -2.31 -1.33 16.08
N ARG A 81 -1.96 -0.06 16.37
CA ARG A 81 -1.99 0.49 17.72
C ARG A 81 -3.41 0.53 18.28
N SER A 82 -4.38 0.98 17.50
CA SER A 82 -5.79 1.01 17.91
C SER A 82 -6.33 -0.39 18.21
N LEU A 83 -6.04 -1.37 17.36
CA LEU A 83 -6.44 -2.76 17.58
C LEU A 83 -5.78 -3.39 18.82
N MET A 84 -4.51 -3.05 19.08
CA MET A 84 -3.81 -3.52 20.29
C MET A 84 -4.42 -2.94 21.56
N LEU A 85 -4.89 -1.69 21.52
CA LEU A 85 -5.56 -1.04 22.66
C LEU A 85 -6.95 -1.61 22.88
N SER A 86 -7.72 -1.87 21.81
CA SER A 86 -9.06 -2.44 21.92
C SER A 86 -9.06 -3.89 22.42
N GLN A 87 -7.99 -4.66 22.19
CA GLN A 87 -7.84 -6.04 22.70
C GLN A 87 -7.46 -6.12 24.19
N ARG A 88 -7.17 -4.98 24.84
CA ARG A 88 -6.78 -4.91 26.26
C ARG A 88 -7.91 -4.47 27.19
N LEU A 89 -9.06 -4.10 26.63
CA LEU A 89 -10.28 -3.70 27.35
C LEU A 89 -11.30 -4.83 27.25
#